data_AF-A0AAP8E0U2-F1
#
_entry.id   AF-A0AAP8E0U2-F1
#
_cell.length_a   1.000
_cell.length_b   1.000
_cell.length_c   1.000
_cell.angle_alpha   90.00
_cell.angle_beta   90.00
_cell.angle_gamma   90.00
#
_symmetry.space_group_name_H-M   'P 1'
#
loop_
_entity.id
_entity.type
_entity.pdbx_description
1 polymer ?
#
loop_
_entity_poly.entity_id
_entity_poly.type
_entity_poly.pdbx_seq_one_letter_code
_entity_poly.pdbx_strand_id
1 'polypeptide(L)' 'MDDLRKYYLELASIVCEGITPDHYDRWLKWAKENGLLISPWMFISSITNLSVAEVSKRILPWHMEHGKRVEDKYEKIKIV' A
#
# COMPACT_ATOMS: atom_id res chain seq x y z
N MET A 1 14.74 2.82 10.90
CA MET A 1 13.79 3.52 10.02
C MET A 1 13.78 2.91 8.62
N ASP A 2 14.90 2.36 8.15
CA ASP A 2 14.97 1.71 6.83
C ASP A 2 14.12 0.45 6.70
N ASP A 3 13.98 -0.36 7.75
CA ASP A 3 13.12 -1.57 7.69
C ASP A 3 11.64 -1.22 7.53
N LEU A 4 11.18 -0.15 8.18
CA LEU A 4 9.81 0.33 8.05
C LEU A 4 9.56 0.89 6.64
N ARG A 5 10.50 1.68 6.13
CA ARG A 5 10.46 2.19 4.75
C ARG A 5 10.39 1.03 3.75
N LYS A 6 11.25 0.04 3.91
CA LYS A 6 11.31 -1.14 3.04
C LYS A 6 9.99 -1.90 3.09
N TYR A 7 9.45 -2.15 4.27
CA TYR A 7 8.15 -2.81 4.45
C TYR A 7 7.00 -2.07 3.74
N TYR A 8 6.97 -0.74 3.82
CA TYR A 8 5.93 0.06 3.15
C TYR A 8 6.06 0.00 1.63
N LEU A 9 7.28 0.10 1.10
CA LEU A 9 7.54 0.02 -0.33
C LEU A 9 7.26 -1.38 -0.87
N GLU A 10 7.61 -2.44 -0.14
CA GLU A 10 7.30 -3.83 -0.51
C GLU A 10 5.78 -4.03 -0.59
N LEU A 11 5.02 -3.64 0.44
CA LEU A 11 3.56 -3.71 0.41
C LEU A 11 2.95 -2.89 -0.74
N ALA A 12 3.42 -1.67 -0.95
CA ALA A 12 2.94 -0.83 -2.03
C ALA A 12 3.30 -1.42 -3.40
N SER A 13 4.44 -2.10 -3.55
CA SER A 13 4.85 -2.72 -4.82
C SER A 13 3.98 -3.90 -5.23
N ILE A 14 3.33 -4.57 -4.27
CA ILE A 14 2.39 -5.66 -4.53
C ILE A 14 1.13 -5.10 -5.20
N VAL A 15 0.64 -3.96 -4.73
CA VAL A 15 -0.67 -3.42 -5.12
C VAL A 15 -0.60 -2.27 -6.12
N CYS A 16 0.51 -1.54 -6.21
CA CYS A 16 0.70 -0.37 -7.08
C CYS A 16 1.77 -0.60 -8.15
N GLU A 17 1.55 -0.01 -9.32
CA GLU A 17 2.50 0.05 -10.42
C GLU A 17 3.39 1.29 -10.31
N GLY A 18 4.69 1.16 -10.59
CA GLY A 18 5.60 2.30 -10.66
C GLY A 18 5.95 2.94 -9.31
N ILE A 19 5.78 2.23 -8.19
CA ILE A 19 6.14 2.78 -6.87
C ILE A 19 7.63 3.07 -6.79
N THR A 20 7.97 4.21 -6.18
CA THR A 20 9.36 4.64 -6.00
C THR A 20 9.60 5.08 -4.56
N PRO A 21 10.87 5.07 -4.08
CA PRO A 21 11.19 5.52 -2.74
C PRO A 21 10.82 6.99 -2.46
N ASP A 22 10.77 7.82 -3.51
CA ASP A 22 10.42 9.24 -3.43
C ASP A 22 8.93 9.48 -3.09
N HIS A 23 8.02 8.59 -3.52
CA HIS A 23 6.62 8.65 -3.10
C HIS A 23 6.47 8.51 -1.59
N TYR A 24 7.22 7.57 -1.00
CA TYR A 24 7.23 7.37 0.45
C TYR A 24 7.81 8.58 1.18
N ASP A 25 8.92 9.14 0.69
CA ASP A 25 9.59 10.27 1.34
C ASP A 25 8.70 11.53 1.33
N ARG A 26 8.04 11.82 0.21
CA ARG A 26 7.06 12.92 0.08
C ARG A 26 5.87 12.73 1.02
N TRP A 27 5.28 11.53 1.03
CA TRP A 27 4.16 11.22 1.91
C TRP A 27 4.54 11.30 3.39
N LEU A 28 5.69 10.74 3.79
CA LEU A 28 6.13 10.71 5.17
C LEU A 28 6.39 12.12 5.71
N LYS A 29 6.98 12.99 4.88
CA LYS A 29 7.16 14.41 5.22
C LYS A 29 5.81 15.08 5.49
N TRP A 30 4.87 14.96 4.56
CA TRP A 30 3.53 15.52 4.70
C TRP A 30 2.78 14.97 5.93
N ALA A 31 2.84 13.65 6.17
CA ALA A 31 2.16 13.02 7.30
C ALA A 31 2.71 13.52 8.65
N LYS A 32 4.03 13.70 8.75
CA LYS A 32 4.67 14.27 9.95
C LYS A 32 4.29 15.72 10.19
N GLU A 33 4.28 16.55 9.14
CA GLU A 33 3.89 17.96 9.21
C GLU A 33 2.44 18.14 9.66
N ASN A 34 1.57 17.18 9.34
CA ASN A 34 0.15 17.19 9.70
C ASN A 34 -0.19 16.37 10.96
N GLY A 35 0.81 15.81 11.65
CA GLY A 35 0.60 15.03 12.89
C GLY A 35 -0.22 13.75 12.68
N LEU A 36 -0.18 13.16 11.49
CA LEU A 36 -0.98 12.00 11.13
C LEU A 36 -0.36 10.69 11.63
N LEU A 37 -1.23 9.74 11.96
CA LEU A 37 -0.81 8.35 12.21
C LEU A 37 -0.29 7.74 10.90
N ILE A 38 0.91 7.16 10.94
CA ILE A 38 1.55 6.53 9.80
C ILE A 38 1.23 5.03 9.77
N SER A 39 0.62 4.56 8.67
CA SER A 39 0.39 3.15 8.39
C SER A 39 0.60 2.84 6.90
N PRO A 40 0.94 1.59 6.52
CA PRO A 40 1.08 1.23 5.11
C PRO A 40 -0.21 1.46 4.30
N TRP A 41 -1.36 1.23 4.93
CA TRP A 41 -2.67 1.47 4.33
C TRP A 41 -2.92 2.93 4.02
N MET A 42 -2.57 3.84 4.95
CA MET A 42 -2.71 5.27 4.70
C MET A 42 -1.72 5.77 3.65
N PHE A 43 -0.51 5.22 3.62
CA PHE A 43 0.45 5.51 2.55
C PHE A 43 -0.11 5.12 1.19
N ILE A 44 -0.52 3.86 1.02
CA ILE A 44 -1.03 3.36 -0.27
C ILE A 44 -2.33 4.07 -0.66
N SER A 45 -3.22 4.35 0.29
CA SER A 45 -4.44 5.12 0.05
C SER A 45 -4.13 6.55 -0.39
N SER A 46 -3.09 7.19 0.14
CA SER A 46 -2.74 8.58 -0.21
C SER A 46 -2.14 8.75 -1.61
N ILE A 47 -1.48 7.71 -2.13
CA ILE A 47 -0.82 7.72 -3.44
C ILE A 47 -1.70 7.07 -4.52
N THR A 48 -2.91 6.67 -4.16
CA THR A 48 -3.90 6.10 -5.07
C THR A 48 -5.22 6.85 -4.89
N ASN A 49 -6.20 6.58 -5.75
CA ASN A 49 -7.57 7.08 -5.54
C ASN A 49 -8.44 6.12 -4.70
N LEU A 50 -7.82 5.17 -3.99
CA LEU A 50 -8.54 4.17 -3.21
C LEU A 50 -8.69 4.59 -1.75
N SER A 51 -9.85 4.26 -1.18
CA SER A 51 -10.05 4.31 0.26
C SER A 51 -9.19 3.25 0.97
N VAL A 52 -8.91 3.47 2.26
CA VAL A 52 -8.23 2.49 3.12
C VAL A 52 -8.91 1.11 3.09
N ALA A 53 -10.23 1.06 2.98
CA ALA A 53 -10.99 -0.19 2.91
C ALA A 53 -10.74 -0.94 1.58
N GLU A 54 -10.64 -0.22 0.47
CA GLU A 54 -10.30 -0.81 -0.83
C GLU A 54 -8.84 -1.26 -0.87
N VAL A 55 -7.93 -0.48 -0.30
CA VAL A 55 -6.52 -0.88 -0.12
C VAL A 55 -6.43 -2.18 0.70
N SER A 56 -7.20 -2.31 1.79
CA SER A 56 -7.24 -3.55 2.58
C SER A 56 -7.65 -4.76 1.76
N LYS A 57 -8.66 -4.64 0.89
CA LYS A 57 -9.08 -5.74 0.01
C LYS A 57 -7.99 -6.14 -0.98
N ARG A 58 -7.14 -5.19 -1.39
CA ARG A 58 -6.02 -5.43 -2.32
C ARG A 58 -4.79 -6.01 -1.66
N ILE A 59 -4.48 -5.61 -0.42
CA ILE A 59 -3.34 -6.12 0.35
C ILE A 59 -3.64 -7.50 0.96
N LEU A 60 -4.89 -7.71 1.37
CA LEU A 60 -5.34 -8.94 2.02
C LEU A 60 -6.40 -9.65 1.16
N PRO A 61 -6.09 -10.10 -0.07
CA PRO A 61 -6.97 -11.02 -0.77
C PRO A 61 -7.14 -12.27 0.10
N TRP A 62 -8.34 -12.43 0.62
CA TRP A 62 -8.75 -13.59 1.37
C TRP A 62 -9.86 -14.27 0.60
N HIS A 63 -9.50 -15.25 -0.21
CA HIS A 63 -10.46 -16.21 -0.73
C HIS A 63 -9.81 -17.61 -0.73
N MET A 64 -10.67 -18.61 -0.59
CA MET A 64 -10.29 -20.02 -0.57
C MET A 64 -10.75 -20.65 -1.87
N GLU A 65 -9.84 -21.25 -2.62
CA GLU A 65 -10.18 -22.06 -3.79
C GLU A 65 -9.88 -23.53 -3.46
N HIS A 66 -10.85 -24.41 -3.65
CA HIS A 66 -10.71 -25.85 -3.33
C HIS A 66 -10.21 -26.15 -1.91
N GLY A 67 -10.57 -25.31 -0.93
CA GLY A 67 -10.14 -25.46 0.47
C GLY A 67 -8.68 -25.04 0.73
N LYS A 68 -8.01 -24.42 -0.24
CA LYS A 68 -6.65 -23.87 -0.10
C LYS A 68 -6.67 -22.36 -0.25
N ARG A 69 -5.79 -21.68 0.50
CA ARG A 69 -5.55 -20.26 0.33
C ARG A 69 -4.92 -20.02 -1.04
N VAL A 70 -5.56 -19.19 -1.85
CA VAL A 70 -5.03 -18.77 -3.16
C VAL A 70 -4.65 -17.29 -3.09
N GLU A 71 -3.50 -16.95 -3.68
CA GLU A 71 -3.11 -15.57 -3.88
C GLU A 71 -3.86 -15.02 -5.10
N ASP A 72 -4.79 -14.08 -4.88
CA ASP A 72 -5.31 -13.28 -5.99
C ASP A 72 -4.21 -12.35 -6.50
N LYS A 73 -3.89 -12.47 -7.79
CA LYS A 73 -3.09 -11.46 -8.49
C LYS A 73 -4.03 -10.47 -9.14
N TYR A 74 -4.34 -9.39 -8.43
CA TYR A 74 -5.09 -8.27 -9.00
C TYR A 74 -4.21 -7.45 -9.95
N GLU A 75 -4.82 -6.78 -10.93
CA GLU A 75 -4.13 -5.72 -11.69
C GLU A 75 -3.60 -4.64 -10.75
N LYS A 76 -2.36 -4.22 -10.97
CA LYS A 76 -1.74 -3.18 -10.15
C LYS A 76 -2.46 -1.84 -10.33
N ILE A 77 -2.55 -1.09 -9.24
CA ILE A 77 -3.18 0.22 -9.19
C ILE A 77 -2.20 1.26 -9.72
N LYS A 78 -2.67 2.17 -10.57
CA LYS A 78 -1.88 3.33 -11.00
C LYS A 78 -1.81 4.35 -9.87
N ILE A 79 -0.60 4.85 -9.63
CA ILE A 79 -0.33 5.94 -8.69
C ILE A 79 -0.83 7.26 -9.30
N VAL A 80 -1.30 8.17 -8.43
CA VAL A 80 -1.84 9.50 -8.79
C VAL A 80 -0.79 10.59 -8.60
#